data_AF-A0AAV9BKZ2-F1
#
_entry.id   AF-A0AAV9BKZ2-F1
#
_cell.length_a   1.000
_cell.length_b   1.000
_cell.length_c   1.000
_cell.angle_alpha   90.00
_cell.angle_beta   90.00
_cell.angle_gamma   90.00
#
_symmetry.space_group_name_H-M   'P 1'
#
loop_
_entity.id
_entity.type
_entity.pdbx_description
1 polymer ?
#
loop_
_entity_poly.entity_id
_entity_poly.type
_entity_poly.pdbx_seq_one_letter_code
_entity_poly.pdbx_strand_id
1 'polypeptide(L)'
;MYHLPLSQTDCVPYKSVISTHTNLGDVVVALLLYFSPLILVLIHTWRSRKKSSDNTQNIPKGSSGWPFIGEPIPFLKPHPSIHMSPFMEQRISKYGKIFRSRLPGRQVIFSGDTELNRIVLQNTGQMIKSDRPSTFVGLFGKFSIVAISDLGM
;
A
#
# COMPACT_ATOMS: atom_id res chain seq x y z
N MET A 1 -49.13 -15.92 -70.86
CA MET A 1 -47.71 -15.49 -70.71
C MET A 1 -47.61 -14.75 -69.39
N TYR A 2 -47.25 -15.47 -68.31
CA TYR A 2 -47.04 -14.85 -67.00
C TYR A 2 -45.56 -14.46 -66.90
N HIS A 3 -45.29 -13.17 -66.73
CA HIS A 3 -43.97 -12.69 -66.36
C HIS A 3 -43.81 -12.81 -64.82
N LEU A 4 -42.77 -13.50 -64.38
CA LEU A 4 -42.29 -13.48 -63.00
C LEU A 4 -41.45 -12.20 -62.80
N PRO A 5 -41.65 -11.41 -61.73
CA PRO A 5 -40.65 -10.43 -61.32
C PRO A 5 -39.62 -11.08 -60.38
N LEU A 6 -38.36 -10.65 -60.57
CA LEU A 6 -37.18 -11.06 -59.83
C LEU A 6 -37.32 -10.74 -58.33
N SER A 7 -36.98 -11.73 -57.50
CA SER A 7 -36.83 -11.62 -56.06
C SER A 7 -35.69 -10.63 -55.74
N GLN A 8 -36.06 -9.42 -55.34
CA GLN A 8 -35.16 -8.42 -54.81
C GLN A 8 -34.87 -8.79 -53.35
N THR A 9 -33.75 -9.48 -53.13
CA THR A 9 -33.22 -9.69 -51.79
C THR A 9 -32.62 -8.37 -51.31
N ASP A 10 -33.39 -7.64 -50.51
CA ASP A 10 -32.92 -6.42 -49.86
C ASP A 10 -31.78 -6.77 -48.90
N CYS A 11 -30.57 -6.45 -49.33
CA CYS A 11 -29.38 -6.46 -48.49
C CYS A 11 -29.53 -5.35 -47.44
N VAL A 12 -29.89 -5.71 -46.21
CA VAL A 12 -29.91 -4.78 -45.08
C VAL A 12 -28.48 -4.25 -44.87
N PRO A 13 -28.25 -2.92 -44.91
CA PRO A 13 -26.90 -2.40 -44.93
C PRO A 13 -26.25 -2.52 -43.54
N TYR A 14 -25.24 -3.39 -43.45
CA TYR A 14 -24.34 -3.58 -42.29
C TYR A 14 -23.71 -2.29 -41.74
N LYS A 15 -23.61 -1.24 -42.57
CA LYS A 15 -23.03 0.05 -42.18
C LYS A 15 -23.82 0.84 -41.12
N SER A 16 -25.08 0.49 -40.87
CA SER A 16 -25.89 1.16 -39.83
C SER A 16 -25.52 0.77 -38.40
N VAL A 17 -24.71 -0.29 -38.23
CA VAL A 17 -24.38 -0.86 -36.91
C VAL A 17 -23.14 -0.19 -36.28
N ILE A 18 -22.28 0.48 -37.07
CA ILE A 18 -20.95 0.94 -36.59
C ILE A 18 -20.82 2.47 -36.49
N SER A 19 -21.74 3.26 -37.05
CA SER A 19 -21.67 4.73 -36.94
C SER A 19 -22.45 5.25 -35.72
N THR A 20 -22.11 4.76 -34.53
CA THR A 20 -22.52 5.43 -33.30
C THR A 20 -21.59 6.62 -33.09
N HIS A 21 -22.07 7.82 -33.46
CA HIS A 21 -21.44 9.06 -33.04
C HIS A 21 -21.45 9.10 -31.51
N THR A 22 -20.34 8.71 -30.89
CA THR A 22 -20.17 8.82 -29.44
C THR A 22 -20.08 10.30 -29.12
N ASN A 23 -21.14 10.84 -28.52
CA ASN A 23 -21.14 12.25 -28.15
C ASN A 23 -20.11 12.47 -27.05
N LEU A 24 -19.53 13.66 -27.00
CA LEU A 24 -18.61 14.04 -25.92
C LEU A 24 -19.25 13.80 -24.53
N GLY A 25 -20.57 13.99 -24.42
CA GLY A 25 -21.34 13.66 -23.21
C GLY A 25 -21.29 12.19 -22.83
N ASP A 26 -21.38 11.28 -23.80
CA ASP A 26 -21.34 9.83 -23.57
C ASP A 26 -19.96 9.40 -23.03
N VAL A 27 -18.89 10.00 -23.57
CA VAL A 27 -17.52 9.78 -23.09
C VAL A 27 -17.34 10.30 -21.66
N VAL A 28 -17.86 11.49 -21.36
CA VAL A 28 -17.78 12.08 -20.01
C VAL A 28 -18.56 11.24 -19.00
N VAL A 29 -19.76 10.77 -19.33
CA VAL A 29 -20.57 9.90 -18.46
C VAL A 29 -19.86 8.57 -18.22
N ALA A 30 -19.28 7.97 -19.26
CA ALA A 30 -18.52 6.73 -19.13
C ALA A 30 -17.30 6.90 -18.19
N LEU A 31 -16.58 8.02 -18.31
CA LEU A 31 -15.45 8.32 -17.41
C LEU A 31 -15.90 8.52 -15.96
N LEU A 32 -17.00 9.25 -15.71
CA LEU A 32 -17.52 9.47 -14.36
C LEU A 32 -17.95 8.15 -13.69
N LEU A 33 -18.62 7.26 -14.43
CA LEU A 33 -19.00 5.93 -13.93
C LEU A 33 -17.78 5.07 -13.62
N TYR A 34 -16.74 5.16 -14.44
CA TYR A 34 -15.50 4.41 -14.25
C TYR A 34 -14.71 4.87 -13.00
N PHE A 35 -14.61 6.19 -12.77
CA PHE A 35 -13.85 6.75 -11.64
C PHE A 35 -14.63 6.81 -10.33
N SER A 36 -15.98 6.82 -10.37
CA SER A 36 -16.85 6.85 -9.18
C SER A 36 -16.49 5.80 -8.11
N PRO A 37 -16.36 4.49 -8.41
CA PRO A 37 -16.00 3.49 -7.40
C PRO A 37 -14.60 3.72 -6.83
N LEU A 38 -13.64 4.16 -7.64
CA LEU A 38 -12.28 4.48 -7.19
C LEU A 38 -12.31 5.64 -6.18
N ILE A 39 -13.07 6.70 -6.47
CA ILE A 39 -13.23 7.86 -5.60
C ILE A 39 -13.93 7.45 -4.29
N LEU A 40 -14.97 6.62 -4.35
CA LEU A 40 -15.67 6.12 -3.15
C LEU A 40 -14.75 5.27 -2.27
N VAL A 41 -13.95 4.38 -2.84
CA VAL A 41 -12.95 3.58 -2.11
C VAL A 41 -11.88 4.49 -1.48
N LEU A 42 -11.40 5.50 -2.21
CA LEU A 42 -10.47 6.48 -1.66
C LEU A 42 -11.07 7.25 -0.48
N ILE A 43 -12.31 7.75 -0.61
CA ILE A 43 -12.99 8.48 0.46
C ILE A 43 -13.26 7.57 1.66
N HIS A 44 -13.71 6.33 1.44
CA HIS A 44 -13.99 5.39 2.51
C HIS A 44 -12.73 5.02 3.27
N THR A 45 -11.65 4.69 2.57
CA THR A 45 -10.35 4.39 3.19
C THR A 45 -9.80 5.61 3.94
N TRP A 46 -10.05 6.83 3.46
CA TRP A 46 -9.64 8.06 4.15
C TRP A 46 -10.45 8.34 5.42
N ARG A 47 -11.78 8.16 5.39
CA ARG A 47 -12.66 8.33 6.55
C ARG A 47 -12.39 7.31 7.64
N SER A 48 -12.17 6.04 7.28
CA SER A 48 -11.81 4.98 8.25
C SER A 48 -10.50 5.27 8.99
N ARG A 49 -9.59 6.06 8.39
CA ARG A 49 -8.32 6.46 9.04
C ARG A 49 -8.49 7.57 10.05
N LYS A 50 -9.32 8.58 9.77
CA LYS A 50 -9.58 9.67 10.74
C LYS A 50 -10.18 9.14 12.04
N LYS A 51 -11.00 8.09 11.96
CA LYS A 51 -11.61 7.45 13.14
C LYS A 51 -10.62 6.70 14.04
N SER A 52 -9.41 6.38 13.56
CA SER A 52 -8.42 5.61 14.31
C SER A 52 -7.36 6.46 15.04
N SER A 53 -7.51 7.80 15.05
CA SER A 53 -6.47 8.71 15.57
C SER A 53 -6.68 9.18 17.01
N ASP A 54 -7.81 8.90 17.65
CA ASP A 54 -8.23 9.73 18.80
C ASP A 54 -8.57 9.00 20.11
N ASN A 55 -8.09 7.75 20.33
CA ASN A 55 -8.37 7.13 21.63
C ASN A 55 -7.39 6.08 22.13
N THR A 56 -6.08 6.35 22.08
CA THR A 56 -5.09 5.54 22.82
C THR A 56 -3.95 6.43 23.31
N GLN A 57 -4.05 6.92 24.55
CA GLN A 57 -3.02 7.78 25.18
C GLN A 57 -1.61 7.13 25.26
N ASN A 58 -1.48 5.83 24.97
CA ASN A 58 -0.25 5.06 25.20
C ASN A 58 0.45 4.59 23.91
N ILE A 59 -0.02 4.95 22.71
CA ILE A 59 0.64 4.53 21.46
C ILE A 59 1.59 5.64 20.99
N PRO A 60 2.86 5.32 20.63
CA PRO A 60 3.79 6.31 20.13
C PRO A 60 3.22 7.04 18.90
N LYS A 61 3.42 8.36 18.87
CA LYS A 61 2.99 9.22 17.77
C LYS A 61 3.59 8.74 16.45
N GLY A 62 2.87 8.90 15.35
CA GLY A 62 3.37 8.39 14.07
C GLY A 62 2.42 8.54 12.91
N SER A 63 2.80 7.94 11.78
CA SER A 63 1.99 7.92 10.56
C SER A 63 1.51 6.51 10.23
N SER A 64 0.26 6.42 9.80
CA SER A 64 -0.34 5.18 9.28
C SER A 64 -0.05 4.94 7.80
N GLY A 65 0.67 5.86 7.12
CA GLY A 65 1.09 5.78 5.72
C GLY A 65 -0.04 5.59 4.70
N TRP A 66 0.30 5.44 3.41
CA TRP A 66 -0.70 5.11 2.37
C TRP A 66 -1.17 3.64 2.51
N PRO A 67 -2.43 3.30 2.15
CA PRO A 67 -3.03 2.00 2.48
C PRO A 67 -2.39 0.83 1.76
N PHE A 68 -1.93 1.06 0.54
CA PHE A 68 -1.36 0.02 -0.33
C PHE A 68 0.14 0.19 -0.53
N ILE A 69 0.61 1.43 -0.71
CA ILE A 69 2.03 1.73 -0.88
C ILE A 69 2.74 1.81 0.48
N GLY A 70 2.11 2.31 1.54
CA GLY A 70 2.79 2.68 2.80
C GLY A 70 3.52 4.03 2.70
N GLU A 71 4.53 4.28 3.54
CA GLU A 71 5.51 5.37 3.36
C GLU A 71 6.90 4.89 2.84
N PRO A 72 7.03 3.86 1.97
CA PRO A 72 8.25 3.10 1.79
C PRO A 72 9.33 3.78 0.96
N ILE A 73 8.97 4.63 -0.01
CA ILE A 73 9.95 5.11 -0.99
C ILE A 73 11.06 5.90 -0.29
N PRO A 74 10.78 6.82 0.66
CA PRO A 74 11.84 7.53 1.36
C PRO A 74 12.69 6.64 2.29
N PHE A 75 12.12 5.56 2.86
CA PHE A 75 12.88 4.67 3.76
C PHE A 75 13.99 3.92 3.02
N LEU A 76 13.72 3.47 1.80
CA LEU A 76 14.67 2.71 0.98
C LEU A 76 15.61 3.60 0.15
N LYS A 77 15.54 4.94 0.28
CA LYS A 77 16.44 5.83 -0.44
C LYS A 77 17.88 5.63 0.04
N PRO A 78 18.84 5.43 -0.87
CA PRO A 78 20.25 5.37 -0.51
C PRO A 78 20.67 6.65 0.21
N HIS A 79 21.46 6.50 1.26
CA HIS A 79 22.08 7.59 2.00
C HIS A 79 23.49 7.17 2.46
N PRO A 80 24.39 8.14 2.74
CA PRO A 80 25.69 7.82 3.32
C PRO A 80 25.52 7.07 4.65
N SER A 81 26.33 6.04 4.89
CA SER A 81 26.26 5.21 6.11
C SER A 81 26.67 5.95 7.39
N ILE A 82 27.42 7.04 7.25
CA ILE A 82 27.86 7.91 8.36
C ILE A 82 26.72 8.80 8.86
N HIS A 83 25.68 9.01 8.04
CA HIS A 83 24.57 9.90 8.34
C HIS A 83 23.26 9.14 8.50
N MET A 84 22.39 9.73 9.32
CA MET A 84 21.02 9.26 9.47
C MET A 84 20.28 9.42 8.14
N SER A 85 19.42 8.46 7.80
CA SER A 85 18.56 8.60 6.61
C SER A 85 17.71 9.87 6.74
N PRO A 86 17.54 10.68 5.67
CA PRO A 86 16.62 11.81 5.67
C PRO A 86 15.19 11.44 6.09
N PHE A 87 14.78 10.20 5.83
CA PHE A 87 13.51 9.65 6.32
C PHE A 87 13.45 9.61 7.85
N MET A 88 14.50 9.10 8.50
CA MET A 88 14.54 9.02 9.96
C MET A 88 14.63 10.42 10.58
N GLU A 89 15.45 11.31 10.04
CA GLU A 89 15.58 12.69 10.54
C GLU A 89 14.24 13.45 10.52
N GLN A 90 13.50 13.36 9.40
CA GLN A 90 12.19 14.00 9.27
C GLN A 90 11.16 13.43 10.26
N ARG A 91 11.23 12.13 10.56
CA ARG A 91 10.29 11.48 11.48
C ARG A 91 10.63 11.72 12.93
N ILE A 92 11.92 11.70 13.28
CA ILE A 92 12.39 12.01 14.63
C ILE A 92 12.06 13.46 14.98
N SER A 93 12.29 14.40 14.06
CA SER A 93 11.95 15.81 14.28
C SER A 93 10.44 16.04 14.45
N LYS A 94 9.59 15.27 13.75
CA LYS A 94 8.12 15.44 13.78
C LYS A 94 7.43 14.66 14.91
N TYR A 95 7.88 13.46 15.22
CA TYR A 95 7.18 12.52 16.10
C TYR A 95 7.98 12.18 17.38
N GLY A 96 9.26 12.51 17.43
CA GLY A 96 10.17 12.18 18.52
C GLY A 96 11.02 10.93 18.25
N LYS A 97 11.90 10.59 19.20
CA LYS A 97 12.84 9.44 19.09
C LYS A 97 12.13 8.09 18.93
N ILE A 98 10.89 7.98 19.42
CA ILE A 98 10.07 6.78 19.31
C ILE A 98 8.84 7.13 18.50
N PHE A 99 8.67 6.50 17.34
CA PHE A 99 7.55 6.81 16.46
C PHE A 99 7.04 5.60 15.70
N ARG A 100 5.77 5.67 15.29
CA ARG A 100 5.11 4.64 14.49
C ARG A 100 5.15 5.00 13.00
N SER A 101 5.49 4.06 12.12
CA SER A 101 5.37 4.22 10.66
C SER A 101 4.92 2.91 10.00
N ARG A 102 4.46 2.97 8.74
CA ARG A 102 3.94 1.83 7.99
C ARG A 102 4.88 1.52 6.82
N LEU A 103 5.57 0.39 6.93
CA LEU A 103 6.32 -0.22 5.84
C LEU A 103 5.35 -1.05 4.96
N PRO A 104 5.73 -1.43 3.74
CA PRO A 104 4.90 -2.26 2.88
C PRO A 104 4.53 -3.55 3.60
N GLY A 105 3.23 -3.82 3.75
CA GLY A 105 2.72 -5.01 4.41
C GLY A 105 2.81 -5.04 5.94
N ARG A 106 3.48 -4.09 6.63
CA ARG A 106 3.64 -4.13 8.10
C ARG A 106 3.63 -2.75 8.76
N GLN A 107 3.06 -2.67 9.96
CA GLN A 107 3.19 -1.51 10.83
C GLN A 107 4.41 -1.71 11.74
N VAL A 108 5.31 -0.73 11.80
CA VAL A 108 6.56 -0.80 12.55
C VAL A 108 6.68 0.39 13.50
N ILE A 109 7.25 0.14 14.68
CA ILE A 109 7.66 1.17 15.62
C ILE A 109 9.17 1.34 15.48
N PHE A 110 9.61 2.56 15.21
CA PHE A 110 11.01 2.94 15.16
C PHE A 110 11.41 3.51 16.52
N SER A 111 12.53 3.04 17.04
CA SER A 111 13.14 3.54 18.26
C SER A 111 14.58 3.99 18.00
N GLY A 112 14.77 5.30 18.05
CA GLY A 112 16.08 5.94 18.17
C GLY A 112 16.49 6.21 19.62
N ASP A 113 15.81 5.58 20.58
CA ASP A 113 16.10 5.74 22.01
C ASP A 113 16.95 4.58 22.54
N THR A 114 18.08 4.92 23.16
CA THR A 114 19.06 3.93 23.62
C THR A 114 18.54 3.08 24.77
N GLU A 115 17.73 3.65 25.67
CA GLU A 115 17.19 2.94 26.83
C GLU A 115 16.16 1.91 26.39
N LEU A 116 15.21 2.33 25.54
CA LEU A 116 14.23 1.42 24.96
C LEU A 116 14.92 0.32 24.14
N ASN A 117 15.91 0.67 23.32
CA ASN A 117 16.63 -0.32 22.51
C ASN A 117 17.37 -1.35 23.39
N ARG A 118 17.96 -0.93 24.51
CA ARG A 118 18.60 -1.84 25.47
C ARG A 118 17.58 -2.81 26.07
N ILE A 119 16.44 -2.30 26.53
CA ILE A 119 15.37 -3.12 27.11
C ILE A 119 14.85 -4.13 26.07
N VAL A 120 14.61 -3.69 24.83
CA VAL A 120 14.12 -4.56 23.76
C VAL A 120 15.12 -5.68 23.46
N LEU A 121 16.40 -5.35 23.36
CA LEU A 121 17.45 -6.34 23.10
C LEU A 121 17.63 -7.33 24.25
N GLN A 122 17.54 -6.87 25.49
CA GLN A 122 17.64 -7.73 26.68
C GLN A 122 16.45 -8.68 26.85
N ASN A 123 15.27 -8.29 26.37
CA ASN A 123 14.03 -9.09 26.49
C ASN A 123 13.69 -9.86 25.19
N THR A 124 14.57 -9.84 24.18
CA THR A 124 14.40 -10.62 22.96
C THR A 124 14.52 -12.12 23.29
N GLY A 125 13.52 -12.92 22.88
CA GLY A 125 13.43 -14.36 23.18
C GLY A 125 12.51 -14.71 24.36
N GLN A 126 12.29 -13.79 25.29
CA GLN A 126 11.36 -14.00 26.42
C GLN A 126 10.01 -13.32 26.19
N MET A 127 10.03 -12.00 26.03
CA MET A 127 8.81 -11.18 25.88
C MET A 127 8.67 -10.57 24.49
N ILE A 128 9.77 -10.47 23.74
CA ILE A 128 9.80 -9.86 22.41
C ILE A 128 10.33 -10.89 21.41
N LYS A 129 9.53 -11.15 20.37
CA LYS A 129 9.96 -11.99 19.25
C LYS A 129 10.64 -11.14 18.19
N SER A 130 11.77 -11.61 17.70
CA SER A 130 12.42 -11.01 16.54
C SER A 130 11.62 -11.38 15.27
N ASP A 131 11.07 -10.37 14.59
CA ASP A 131 10.38 -10.51 13.30
C ASP A 131 11.31 -10.04 12.18
N ARG A 132 11.66 -10.96 11.27
CA ARG A 132 12.53 -10.70 10.12
C ARG A 132 11.77 -10.88 8.81
N PRO A 133 12.16 -10.18 7.74
CA PRO A 133 11.60 -10.44 6.41
C PRO A 133 11.84 -11.90 6.00
N SER A 134 10.83 -12.54 5.40
CA SER A 134 10.92 -13.93 4.93
C SER A 134 12.02 -14.14 3.89
N THR A 135 12.35 -13.09 3.14
CA THR A 135 13.48 -13.06 2.19
C THR A 135 14.82 -13.32 2.87
N PHE A 136 15.00 -12.84 4.10
CA PHE A 136 16.23 -13.05 4.87
C PHE A 136 16.37 -14.53 5.24
N VAL A 137 15.30 -15.17 5.72
CA VAL A 137 15.30 -16.60 6.05
C VAL A 137 15.47 -17.46 4.80
N GLY A 138 14.85 -17.06 3.68
CA GLY A 138 15.01 -17.74 2.39
C GLY A 138 16.45 -17.70 1.86
N LEU A 139 17.17 -16.59 2.08
CA LEU A 139 18.54 -16.42 1.63
C LEU A 139 19.56 -17.14 2.51
N PHE A 140 19.44 -17.00 3.83
CA PHE A 140 20.42 -17.58 4.77
C PHE A 140 20.09 -19.03 5.18
N GLY A 141 18.90 -19.53 4.83
CA GLY A 141 18.44 -20.86 5.19
C GLY A 141 17.88 -20.95 6.62
N LYS A 142 17.03 -21.96 6.83
CA LYS A 142 16.28 -22.18 8.08
C LYS A 142 17.16 -22.54 9.28
N PHE A 143 18.39 -22.96 9.04
CA PHE A 143 19.37 -23.35 10.07
C PHE A 143 20.48 -22.31 10.27
N SER A 144 20.36 -21.13 9.67
CA SER A 144 21.29 -20.03 9.96
C SER A 144 21.15 -19.56 11.42
N ILE A 145 22.24 -19.05 11.99
CA ILE A 145 22.26 -18.43 13.33
C ILE A 145 21.12 -17.40 13.47
N VAL A 146 20.86 -16.67 12.39
CA VAL A 146 19.78 -15.68 12.32
C VAL A 146 18.40 -16.34 12.44
N ALA A 147 18.14 -17.45 11.74
CA ALA A 147 16.86 -18.15 11.79
C ALA A 147 16.63 -18.93 13.10
N ILE A 148 17.68 -19.52 13.68
CA ILE A 148 17.57 -20.31 14.92
C ILE A 148 17.43 -19.44 16.18
N SER A 149 17.87 -18.18 16.13
CA SER A 149 17.67 -17.23 17.24
C SER A 149 16.20 -16.97 17.57
N ASP A 150 15.29 -17.30 16.66
CA ASP A 150 13.85 -17.11 16.81
C ASP A 150 13.12 -18.41 17.29
N LEU A 151 13.84 -19.54 17.42
CA LEU A 151 13.30 -20.88 17.68
C LEU A 151 13.32 -21.31 19.16
N GLY A 152 13.68 -20.41 20.07
CA GLY A 152 13.71 -20.69 21.50
C GLY A 152 15.05 -21.28 21.95
N MET A 153 15.93 -20.39 22.42
CA MET A 153 16.79 -20.68 23.56
C MET A 153 16.15 -20.03 24.79
#